data_AF-A0A5T1V156-F1
#
_entry.id   AF-A0A5T1V156-F1
#
_cell.length_a   1.000
_cell.length_b   1.000
_cell.length_c   1.000
_cell.angle_alpha   90.00
_cell.angle_beta   90.00
_cell.angle_gamma   90.00
#
_symmetry.space_group_name_H-M   'P 1'
#
loop_
_entity.id
_entity.type
_entity.pdbx_description
1 polymer ?
#
loop_
_entity_poly.entity_id
_entity_poly.type
_entity_poly.pdbx_seq_one_letter_code
_entity_poly.pdbx_strand_id
1 'polypeptide(L)'
;MDLKSLENKRLYILKRLGILKFLSVVEALLVGFLAFVFTKDILIALILAVFVGIFFFRLTAKKLKLAKKELEIDALNLFLRRFGAKFRKESLSQKDFLKLELSENLKDFKSQNCFEFKEFKIYDINFIDENKRFFCGILLEILSANKNPSF
;
A
#
# COMPACT_ATOMS: atom_id res chain seq x y z
N MET A 1 27.37 72.47 -43.90
CA MET A 1 26.66 71.18 -43.83
C MET A 1 25.28 71.39 -44.42
N ASP A 2 24.88 70.57 -45.38
CA ASP A 2 23.68 70.79 -46.18
C ASP A 2 22.44 70.20 -45.50
N LEU A 3 21.32 70.94 -45.48
CA LEU A 3 20.09 70.59 -44.73
C LEU A 3 19.53 69.21 -45.15
N LYS A 4 19.66 68.92 -46.45
CA LYS A 4 19.29 67.66 -47.08
C LYS A 4 20.07 66.45 -46.55
N SER A 5 21.32 66.66 -46.12
CA SER A 5 22.17 65.59 -45.58
C SER A 5 21.78 65.18 -44.15
N LEU A 6 21.27 66.13 -43.35
CA LEU A 6 20.76 65.89 -42.00
C LEU A 6 19.42 65.15 -42.03
N GLU A 7 18.55 65.50 -42.97
CA GLU A 7 17.25 64.85 -43.16
C GLU A 7 17.38 63.38 -43.60
N ASN A 8 18.31 63.10 -44.52
CA ASN A 8 18.63 61.73 -44.93
C ASN A 8 19.19 60.88 -43.77
N LYS A 9 20.03 61.46 -42.90
CA LYS A 9 20.52 60.79 -41.69
C LYS A 9 19.38 60.48 -40.72
N ARG A 10 18.45 61.41 -40.52
CA ARG A 10 17.27 61.20 -39.66
C ARG A 10 16.38 60.06 -40.17
N LEU A 11 16.10 60.04 -41.47
CA LEU A 11 15.33 58.97 -42.12
C LEU A 11 16.02 57.60 -41.99
N TYR A 12 17.34 57.56 -42.16
CA TYR A 12 18.13 56.33 -42.00
C TYR A 12 18.07 55.78 -40.57
N ILE A 13 18.22 56.66 -39.57
CA ILE A 13 18.12 56.29 -38.15
C ILE A 13 16.73 55.77 -37.82
N LEU A 14 15.66 56.46 -38.26
CA LEU A 14 14.28 56.03 -38.04
C LEU A 14 13.99 54.66 -38.66
N LYS A 15 14.49 54.41 -39.88
CA LYS A 15 14.32 53.11 -40.56
C LYS A 15 15.01 51.97 -39.81
N ARG A 16 16.25 52.18 -39.35
CA ARG A 16 16.97 51.20 -38.50
C ARG A 16 16.28 50.97 -37.16
N LEU A 17 15.79 52.03 -36.52
CA LEU A 17 15.08 51.94 -35.26
C LEU A 17 13.76 51.14 -35.41
N GLY A 18 13.07 51.30 -36.54
CA GLY A 18 11.89 50.50 -36.88
C GLY A 18 12.21 49.02 -37.04
N ILE A 19 13.29 48.69 -37.76
CA ILE A 19 13.77 47.31 -37.92
C ILE A 19 14.15 46.70 -36.56
N LEU A 20 14.85 47.46 -35.72
CA LEU A 20 15.26 47.01 -34.38
C LEU A 20 14.05 46.73 -33.48
N LYS A 21 13.04 47.61 -33.50
CA LYS A 21 11.79 47.39 -32.75
C LYS A 21 11.06 46.14 -33.22
N PHE A 22 10.98 45.93 -34.54
CA PHE A 22 10.35 44.73 -35.09
C PHE A 22 11.10 43.46 -34.69
N LEU A 23 12.43 43.47 -34.79
CA LEU A 23 13.28 42.34 -34.40
C LEU A 23 13.13 42.01 -32.91
N SER A 24 13.05 43.04 -32.06
CA SER A 24 12.84 42.88 -30.61
C SER A 24 11.49 42.24 -30.27
N VAL A 25 10.43 42.57 -31.01
CA VAL A 25 9.11 41.92 -30.83
C VAL A 25 9.16 40.45 -31.21
N VAL A 26 9.83 40.11 -32.31
CA VAL A 26 9.99 38.71 -32.75
C VAL A 26 10.83 37.91 -31.75
N GLU A 27 11.90 38.49 -31.23
CA GLU A 27 12.74 37.86 -30.21
C GLU A 27 11.95 37.59 -28.92
N ALA A 28 11.18 38.57 -28.44
CA ALA A 28 10.32 38.41 -27.27
C ALA A 28 9.26 37.30 -27.48
N LEU A 29 8.70 37.21 -28.70
CA LEU A 29 7.74 36.16 -29.06
C LEU A 29 8.39 34.77 -28.99
N LEU A 30 9.62 34.62 -29.52
CA LEU A 30 10.37 33.37 -29.50
C LEU A 30 10.72 32.95 -28.07
N VAL A 31 11.22 33.88 -27.23
CA VAL A 31 11.53 33.61 -25.82
C VAL A 31 10.27 33.23 -25.04
N GLY A 32 9.15 33.92 -25.26
CA GLY A 32 7.87 33.60 -24.65
C GLY A 32 7.34 32.22 -25.04
N PHE A 33 7.47 31.85 -26.32
CA PHE A 33 7.11 30.51 -26.80
C PHE A 33 7.96 29.43 -26.14
N LEU A 34 9.28 29.65 -26.05
CA LEU A 34 10.19 28.72 -25.38
C LEU A 34 9.80 28.52 -23.91
N ALA A 35 9.58 29.62 -23.17
CA ALA A 35 9.19 29.58 -21.76
C ALA A 35 7.84 28.85 -21.55
N PHE A 36 6.89 29.01 -22.47
CA PHE A 36 5.60 28.33 -22.42
C PHE A 36 5.73 26.81 -22.62
N VAL A 37 6.55 26.37 -23.57
CA VAL A 37 6.85 24.94 -23.79
C VAL A 37 7.53 24.36 -22.55
N PHE A 38 8.56 25.02 -22.02
CA PHE A 38 9.24 24.58 -20.79
C PHE A 38 8.30 24.47 -19.60
N THR A 39 7.34 25.39 -19.44
CA THR A 39 6.38 25.34 -18.33
C THR A 39 5.49 24.10 -18.43
N LYS A 40 5.06 23.71 -19.64
CA LYS A 40 4.30 22.48 -19.86
C LYS A 40 5.12 21.24 -19.54
N ASP A 41 6.39 21.22 -19.96
CA ASP A 41 7.28 20.08 -19.70
C ASP A 41 7.58 19.92 -18.21
N ILE A 42 7.80 21.01 -17.48
CA ILE A 42 7.97 21.01 -16.02
C ILE A 42 6.70 20.46 -15.33
N LEU A 43 5.51 20.87 -15.78
CA LEU A 43 4.25 20.40 -15.22
C LEU A 43 4.09 18.88 -15.43
N ILE A 44 4.39 18.39 -16.64
CA ILE A 44 4.33 16.96 -16.97
C ILE A 44 5.35 16.18 -16.14
N ALA A 45 6.57 16.69 -16.00
CA ALA A 45 7.62 16.07 -15.19
C ALA A 45 7.22 15.98 -13.71
N LEU A 46 6.57 17.01 -13.17
CA LEU A 46 6.08 17.02 -11.80
C LEU A 46 4.97 15.98 -11.59
N ILE A 47 4.01 15.90 -12.52
CA ILE A 47 2.94 14.89 -12.49
C ILE A 47 3.56 13.49 -12.52
N LEU A 48 4.48 13.22 -13.46
CA LEU A 48 5.15 11.93 -13.58
C LEU A 48 5.94 11.58 -12.31
N ALA A 49 6.66 12.54 -11.72
CA ALA A 49 7.40 12.32 -10.47
C ALA A 49 6.48 11.90 -9.33
N VAL A 50 5.30 12.54 -9.19
CA VAL A 50 4.29 12.15 -8.20
C VAL A 50 3.78 10.73 -8.47
N PHE A 51 3.44 10.40 -9.71
CA PHE A 51 2.98 9.05 -10.06
C PHE A 51 4.02 7.97 -9.76
N VAL A 52 5.28 8.21 -10.16
CA VAL A 52 6.40 7.30 -9.89
C VAL A 52 6.61 7.15 -8.38
N GLY A 53 6.60 8.24 -7.61
CA GLY A 53 6.71 8.20 -6.16
C GLY A 53 5.61 7.38 -5.49
N ILE A 54 4.35 7.59 -5.87
CA ILE A 54 3.20 6.82 -5.35
C ILE A 54 3.34 5.34 -5.74
N PHE A 55 3.76 5.05 -6.96
CA PHE A 55 3.95 3.68 -7.44
C PHE A 55 5.01 2.94 -6.64
N PHE A 56 6.20 3.53 -6.48
CA PHE A 56 7.27 2.95 -5.67
C PHE A 56 6.88 2.79 -4.21
N PHE A 57 6.19 3.78 -3.63
CA PHE A 57 5.69 3.69 -2.27
C PHE A 57 4.73 2.51 -2.10
N ARG A 58 3.75 2.34 -3.00
CA ARG A 58 2.80 1.21 -2.96
C ARG A 58 3.50 -0.14 -3.07
N LEU A 59 4.45 -0.29 -3.99
CA LEU A 59 5.20 -1.53 -4.14
C LEU A 59 6.02 -1.85 -2.90
N THR A 60 6.74 -0.86 -2.37
CA THR A 60 7.60 -1.02 -1.19
C THR A 60 6.78 -1.31 0.06
N ALA A 61 5.67 -0.58 0.26
CA ALA A 61 4.76 -0.81 1.37
C ALA A 61 4.13 -2.21 1.32
N LYS A 62 3.76 -2.70 0.13
CA LYS A 62 3.24 -4.06 -0.03
C LYS A 62 4.29 -5.11 0.36
N LYS A 63 5.53 -4.96 -0.11
CA LYS A 63 6.64 -5.86 0.26
C LYS A 63 6.92 -5.82 1.76
N LEU A 64 6.99 -4.64 2.36
CA LEU A 64 7.26 -4.46 3.78
C LEU A 64 6.15 -5.06 4.65
N LYS A 65 4.88 -4.91 4.25
CA LYS A 65 3.75 -5.52 4.95
C LYS A 65 3.78 -7.05 4.90
N LEU A 66 4.25 -7.63 3.80
CA LEU A 66 4.46 -9.08 3.69
C LEU A 66 5.59 -9.55 4.60
N ALA A 67 6.75 -8.89 4.52
CA ALA A 67 7.90 -9.20 5.38
C ALA A 67 7.56 -9.07 6.87
N LYS A 68 6.77 -8.05 7.26
CA LYS A 68 6.29 -7.91 8.64
C LYS A 68 5.44 -9.12 9.08
N LYS A 69 4.52 -9.58 8.22
CA LYS A 69 3.67 -10.75 8.52
C LYS A 69 4.49 -12.03 8.64
N GLU A 70 5.47 -12.21 7.77
CA GLU A 70 6.41 -13.35 7.85
C GLU A 70 7.18 -13.32 9.16
N LEU A 71 7.73 -12.15 9.54
CA LEU A 71 8.44 -11.97 10.80
C LEU A 71 7.55 -12.25 12.03
N GLU A 72 6.28 -11.82 12.01
CA GLU A 72 5.31 -12.13 13.07
C GLU A 72 5.09 -13.64 13.21
N ILE A 73 4.98 -14.37 12.09
CA ILE A 73 4.83 -15.83 12.08
C ILE A 73 6.11 -16.52 12.59
N ASP A 74 7.28 -16.05 12.18
CA ASP A 74 8.55 -16.62 12.61
C ASP A 74 8.80 -16.40 14.10
N ALA A 75 8.49 -15.20 14.60
CA ALA A 75 8.53 -14.88 16.02
C ALA A 75 7.57 -15.77 16.83
N LEU A 76 6.34 -15.97 16.33
CA LEU A 76 5.36 -16.87 16.92
C LEU A 76 5.87 -18.32 16.95
N ASN A 77 6.44 -18.81 15.86
CA ASN A 77 7.01 -20.15 15.79
C ASN A 77 8.18 -20.34 16.76
N LEU A 78 9.06 -19.34 16.88
CA LEU A 78 10.16 -19.35 17.86
C LEU A 78 9.62 -19.38 19.30
N PHE A 79 8.61 -18.57 19.60
CA PHE A 79 7.93 -18.57 20.89
C PHE A 79 7.36 -19.96 21.20
N LEU A 80 6.54 -20.50 20.31
CA LEU A 80 5.90 -21.81 20.50
C LEU A 80 6.93 -22.93 20.65
N ARG A 81 7.98 -22.94 19.84
CA ARG A 81 9.06 -23.92 19.94
C ARG A 81 9.74 -23.88 21.31
N ARG A 82 9.94 -22.69 21.90
CA ARG A 82 10.49 -22.52 23.25
C ARG A 82 9.60 -23.15 24.33
N PHE A 83 8.28 -23.12 24.14
CA PHE A 83 7.30 -23.73 25.03
C PHE A 83 6.89 -25.17 24.62
N GLY A 84 7.62 -25.80 23.69
CA GLY A 84 7.34 -27.16 23.25
C GLY A 84 6.05 -27.31 22.44
N ALA A 85 5.54 -26.22 21.87
CA ALA A 85 4.34 -26.16 21.05
C ALA A 85 4.66 -25.96 19.57
N LYS A 86 3.67 -26.21 18.71
CA LYS A 86 3.78 -26.02 17.26
C LYS A 86 2.56 -25.28 16.74
N PHE A 87 2.78 -24.33 15.83
CA PHE A 87 1.72 -23.72 15.07
C PHE A 87 1.43 -24.54 13.82
N ARG A 88 0.17 -24.88 13.59
CA ARG A 88 -0.30 -25.47 12.34
C ARG A 88 -1.42 -24.63 11.76
N LYS A 89 -1.35 -24.34 10.47
CA LYS A 89 -2.50 -23.84 9.69
C LYS A 89 -3.42 -25.01 9.31
N GLU A 90 -3.76 -25.83 10.30
CA GLU A 90 -4.75 -26.90 10.16
C GLU A 90 -6.04 -26.40 10.81
N SER A 91 -7.11 -26.37 10.04
CA SER A 91 -8.44 -26.00 10.52
C SER A 91 -9.09 -27.18 11.24
N LEU A 92 -9.78 -26.92 12.35
CA LEU A 92 -10.75 -27.88 12.87
C LEU A 92 -11.85 -28.09 11.83
N SER A 93 -12.26 -29.33 11.55
CA SER A 93 -13.37 -29.57 10.63
C SER A 93 -14.71 -29.30 11.32
N GLN A 94 -15.71 -28.82 10.58
CA GLN A 94 -17.05 -28.61 11.14
C GLN A 94 -17.62 -29.92 11.74
N LYS A 95 -17.33 -31.07 11.12
CA LYS A 95 -17.77 -32.38 11.62
C LYS A 95 -17.14 -32.70 12.97
N ASP A 96 -15.85 -32.42 13.13
CA ASP A 96 -15.14 -32.68 14.39
C ASP A 96 -15.57 -31.70 15.48
N PHE A 97 -15.89 -30.46 15.12
CA PHE A 97 -16.49 -29.51 16.06
C PHE A 97 -17.88 -29.95 16.53
N LEU A 98 -18.75 -30.42 15.62
CA LEU A 98 -20.09 -30.89 15.96
C LEU A 98 -20.08 -32.12 16.88
N LYS A 99 -19.04 -32.97 16.79
CA LYS A 99 -18.85 -34.09 17.75
C LYS A 99 -18.64 -33.64 19.19
N LEU A 100 -18.27 -32.38 19.42
CA LEU A 100 -18.12 -31.81 20.76
C LEU A 100 -19.47 -31.43 21.39
N GLU A 101 -20.57 -31.52 20.63
CA GLU A 101 -21.95 -31.23 21.08
C GLU A 101 -22.12 -29.82 21.68
N LEU A 102 -21.22 -28.89 21.35
CA LEU A 102 -21.25 -27.50 21.83
C LEU A 102 -22.30 -26.64 21.12
N SER A 103 -22.75 -27.06 19.94
CA SER A 103 -23.78 -26.39 19.13
C SER A 103 -24.44 -27.41 18.21
N GLU A 104 -25.75 -27.28 18.01
CA GLU A 104 -26.55 -28.26 17.26
C GLU A 104 -26.33 -28.15 15.74
N ASN A 105 -26.57 -26.96 15.17
CA ASN A 105 -26.43 -26.70 13.74
C ASN A 105 -25.68 -25.41 13.48
N LEU A 106 -24.78 -25.45 12.50
CA LEU A 106 -23.92 -24.33 12.11
C LEU A 106 -24.10 -24.05 10.63
N LYS A 107 -24.45 -22.81 10.29
CA LYS A 107 -24.66 -22.38 8.91
C LYS A 107 -23.36 -22.04 8.19
N ASP A 108 -22.42 -21.41 8.89
CA ASP A 108 -21.07 -21.14 8.40
C ASP A 108 -20.11 -21.44 9.54
N PHE A 109 -19.06 -22.22 9.29
CA PHE A 109 -18.04 -22.56 10.29
C PHE A 109 -16.65 -22.37 9.67
N LYS A 110 -15.80 -21.65 10.39
CA LYS A 110 -14.43 -21.34 10.00
C LYS A 110 -13.50 -21.53 11.19
N SER A 111 -12.49 -22.34 10.97
CA SER A 111 -11.29 -22.45 11.80
C SER A 111 -10.10 -22.39 10.84
N GLN A 112 -8.99 -21.77 11.23
CA GLN A 112 -7.82 -21.60 10.36
C GLN A 112 -6.51 -21.95 11.05
N ASN A 113 -6.43 -21.75 12.36
CA ASN A 113 -5.22 -21.79 13.13
C ASN A 113 -5.37 -22.78 14.29
N CYS A 114 -4.40 -23.68 14.41
CA CYS A 114 -4.27 -24.61 15.52
C CYS A 114 -2.91 -24.42 16.20
N PHE A 115 -2.94 -24.25 17.52
CA PHE A 115 -1.75 -24.29 18.36
C PHE A 115 -1.73 -25.64 19.09
N GLU A 116 -0.78 -26.48 18.72
CA GLU A 116 -0.62 -27.83 19.25
C GLU A 116 0.44 -27.80 20.36
N PHE A 117 0.00 -27.94 21.61
CA PHE A 117 0.85 -28.19 22.76
C PHE A 117 0.85 -29.69 23.08
N LYS A 118 1.76 -30.14 23.95
CA LYS A 118 1.82 -31.56 24.36
C LYS A 118 0.55 -32.04 25.05
N GLU A 119 -0.08 -31.18 25.85
CA GLU A 119 -1.18 -31.55 26.75
C GLU A 119 -2.55 -31.07 26.26
N PHE A 120 -2.58 -30.07 25.37
CA PHE A 120 -3.80 -29.45 24.88
C PHE A 120 -3.60 -28.84 23.48
N LYS A 121 -4.70 -28.59 22.79
CA LYS A 121 -4.75 -27.88 21.51
C LYS A 121 -5.63 -26.64 21.66
N ILE A 122 -5.25 -25.59 20.95
CA ILE A 122 -6.04 -24.36 20.88
C ILE A 122 -6.42 -24.13 19.42
N TYR A 123 -7.71 -23.95 19.16
CA TYR A 123 -8.22 -23.60 17.83
C TYR A 123 -8.87 -22.23 17.86
N ASP A 124 -8.68 -21.45 16.80
CA ASP A 124 -9.57 -20.34 16.51
C ASP A 124 -10.87 -20.85 15.90
N ILE A 125 -11.99 -20.35 16.40
CA ILE A 125 -13.30 -20.77 15.92
C ILE A 125 -14.16 -19.55 15.66
N ASN A 126 -14.76 -19.56 14.49
CA ASN A 126 -15.76 -18.61 14.08
C ASN A 126 -16.93 -19.37 13.45
N PHE A 127 -18.15 -19.10 13.90
CA PHE A 127 -19.33 -19.67 13.27
C PHE A 127 -20.54 -18.76 13.30
N ILE A 128 -21.48 -19.05 12.40
CA ILE A 128 -22.82 -18.46 12.38
C ILE A 128 -23.83 -19.58 12.64
N ASP A 129 -24.63 -19.39 13.68
CA ASP A 129 -25.75 -20.27 14.04
C ASP A 129 -26.96 -20.06 13.10
N GLU A 130 -27.93 -20.97 13.10
CA GLU A 130 -29.15 -20.90 12.27
C GLU A 130 -29.94 -19.61 12.51
N ASN A 131 -29.92 -19.13 13.76
CA ASN A 131 -30.52 -17.86 14.17
C ASN A 131 -29.74 -16.62 13.71
N LYS A 132 -28.78 -16.77 12.78
CA LYS A 132 -27.86 -15.71 12.29
C LYS A 132 -27.03 -15.04 13.40
N ARG A 133 -26.82 -15.73 14.52
CA ARG A 133 -25.97 -15.27 15.60
C ARG A 133 -24.52 -15.61 15.27
N PHE A 134 -23.65 -14.62 15.39
CA PHE A 134 -22.22 -14.75 15.10
C PHE A 134 -21.44 -15.04 16.38
N PHE A 135 -20.59 -16.05 16.33
CA PHE A 135 -19.63 -16.36 17.39
C PHE A 135 -18.21 -16.31 16.84
N CYS A 136 -17.31 -15.67 17.58
CA CYS A 136 -15.88 -15.69 17.32
C CYS A 136 -15.17 -15.89 18.66
N GLY A 137 -14.34 -16.90 18.76
CA GLY A 137 -13.70 -17.27 20.01
C GLY A 137 -12.58 -18.28 19.83
N ILE A 138 -12.18 -18.86 20.94
CA ILE A 138 -11.08 -19.82 21.04
C ILE A 138 -11.63 -21.09 21.66
N LEU A 139 -11.35 -22.24 21.04
CA LEU A 139 -11.62 -23.55 21.62
C LEU A 139 -10.32 -24.12 22.20
N LEU A 140 -10.38 -24.49 23.48
CA LEU A 140 -9.33 -25.23 24.16
C LEU A 140 -9.74 -26.70 24.25
N GLU A 141 -8.98 -27.58 23.59
CA GLU A 141 -9.16 -29.03 23.63
C GLU A 141 -8.05 -29.64 24.49
N ILE A 142 -8.39 -30.25 25.62
CA ILE A 142 -7.43 -30.90 26.50
C ILE A 142 -7.22 -32.35 26.02
N LEU A 143 -6.01 -32.70 25.60
CA LEU A 143 -5.68 -34.03 25.06
C LEU A 143 -5.40 -35.06 26.15
N SER A 144 -4.79 -34.61 27.24
CA SER A 144 -4.52 -35.44 28.42
C SER A 144 -5.21 -34.82 29.62
N ALA A 145 -6.39 -35.32 29.97
CA ALA A 145 -6.90 -35.15 31.32
C ALA A 145 -5.93 -35.88 32.24
N ASN A 146 -5.15 -35.14 33.04
CA ASN A 146 -4.40 -35.75 34.12
C ASN A 146 -5.41 -36.48 35.01
N LYS A 147 -5.37 -37.82 35.02
CA LYS A 147 -6.34 -38.66 35.74
C LYS A 147 -6.28 -38.50 37.26
N ASN A 148 -5.38 -37.66 37.79
CA ASN A 148 -5.34 -37.27 39.20
C ASN A 148 -5.05 -35.77 39.36
N PRO A 149 -6.05 -34.91 39.60
CA PRO A 149 -5.81 -33.60 40.18
C PRO A 149 -5.64 -33.79 41.69
N SER A 150 -4.44 -34.11 42.16
CA SER A 150 -4.11 -33.90 43.57
C SER A 150 -3.80 -32.41 43.74
N PHE A 151 -4.81 -31.64 44.17
CA PHE A 151 -4.61 -30.32 44.74
C PHE A 151 -3.99 -30.42 46.13
#